data_AF-A0A1W0A6F4-F1
#
_entry.id   AF-A0A1W0A6F4-F1
#
_cell.length_a   1.000
_cell.length_b   1.000
_cell.length_c   1.000
_cell.angle_alpha   90.00
_cell.angle_beta   90.00
_cell.angle_gamma   90.00
#
_symmetry.space_group_name_H-M   'P 1'
#
loop_
_entity.id
_entity.type
_entity.pdbx_description
1 polymer ?
#
loop_
_entity_poly.entity_id
_entity_poly.type
_entity_poly.pdbx_seq_one_letter_code
_entity_poly.pdbx_strand_id
1 'polypeptide(L)'
;MVSTKISTTLNVNAPPFIPSVGWKTPLTDDMIWQTGMPYHDKVDGFVILDHVIDFREVPDEELFDPTFYPFTQTDLRELEACDQMNELLAELEILDMQEELHRKMQEKCIELEEYRHSEEPMIQNILKRNTKKEQSKYEAKKANQNINFKLQHHAKSPRFSRQLHQPRSSY
;
A
#
# COMPACT_ATOMS: atom_id res chain seq x y z
N MET A 1 13.24 30.11 67.02
CA MET A 1 12.51 29.77 65.78
C MET A 1 12.73 30.90 64.79
N VAL A 2 13.42 30.65 63.68
CA VAL A 2 13.78 31.66 62.68
C VAL A 2 12.65 31.73 61.66
N SER A 3 11.99 32.89 61.56
CA SER A 3 11.02 33.18 60.50
C SER A 3 11.76 33.79 59.33
N THR A 4 12.11 32.96 58.34
CA THR A 4 12.65 33.43 57.06
C THR A 4 11.52 34.07 56.27
N LYS A 5 11.46 35.41 56.28
CA LYS A 5 10.63 36.19 55.36
C LYS A 5 11.22 36.06 53.95
N ILE A 6 10.60 35.24 53.11
CA ILE A 6 10.93 35.18 51.68
C ILE A 6 10.45 36.51 51.08
N SER A 7 11.40 37.38 50.75
CA SER A 7 11.13 38.62 50.02
C SER A 7 10.94 38.28 48.55
N THR A 8 9.69 38.13 48.11
CA THR A 8 9.33 37.95 46.71
C THR A 8 9.35 39.31 45.99
N THR A 9 10.48 39.65 45.38
CA THR A 9 10.59 40.80 44.48
C THR A 9 10.30 40.37 43.03
N LEU A 10 9.34 41.05 42.39
CA LEU A 10 8.96 40.81 41.00
C LEU A 10 10.11 41.23 40.06
N ASN A 11 10.60 40.31 39.22
CA ASN A 11 11.67 40.60 38.25
C ASN A 11 11.08 41.31 37.02
N VAL A 12 11.37 42.61 36.87
CA VAL A 12 10.88 43.47 35.77
C VAL A 12 11.40 43.01 34.41
N ASN A 13 12.52 42.28 34.37
CA ASN A 13 13.13 41.77 33.13
C ASN A 13 12.79 40.30 32.86
N ALA A 14 11.82 39.71 33.57
CA ALA A 14 11.39 38.36 33.25
C ALA A 14 10.77 38.33 31.84
N PRO A 15 11.12 37.33 31.00
CA PRO A 15 10.44 37.16 29.72
C PRO A 15 8.93 36.95 29.97
N PRO A 16 8.06 37.41 29.05
CA PRO A 16 6.62 37.22 29.19
C PRO A 16 6.34 35.73 29.37
N PHE A 17 5.57 35.40 30.40
CA PHE A 17 5.11 34.04 30.62
C PHE A 17 4.19 33.66 29.47
N ILE A 18 4.65 32.75 28.61
CA ILE A 18 3.83 32.11 27.58
C ILE A 18 3.45 30.76 28.16
N PRO A 19 2.19 30.52 28.55
CA PRO A 19 1.76 29.23 29.04
C PRO A 19 2.04 28.17 27.96
N SER A 20 2.90 27.19 28.26
CA SER A 20 3.29 26.11 27.33
C SER A 20 2.20 25.07 27.11
N VAL A 21 1.02 25.33 27.66
CA VAL A 21 -0.13 24.44 27.67
C VAL A 21 -1.35 25.31 27.43
N GLY A 22 -1.94 25.20 26.24
CA GLY A 22 -3.17 25.90 25.87
C GLY A 22 -4.33 25.37 26.72
N TRP A 23 -4.52 25.94 27.91
CA TRP A 23 -5.60 25.53 28.78
C TRP A 23 -6.81 26.42 28.52
N LYS A 24 -7.84 25.70 28.08
CA LYS A 24 -9.23 26.07 27.86
C LYS A 24 -9.51 26.65 26.48
N THR A 25 -10.33 25.90 25.74
CA THR A 25 -11.24 26.42 24.72
C THR A 25 -11.71 27.79 25.19
N PRO A 26 -11.58 28.85 24.37
CA PRO A 26 -12.11 30.15 24.77
C PRO A 26 -13.59 29.95 25.10
N LEU A 27 -13.99 30.21 26.35
CA LEU A 27 -15.39 30.22 26.70
C LEU A 27 -16.03 31.31 25.84
N THR A 28 -16.83 30.90 24.86
CA THR A 28 -17.69 31.81 24.11
C THR A 28 -18.79 32.32 25.04
N ASP A 29 -19.22 33.57 24.83
CA ASP A 29 -20.28 34.20 25.62
C ASP A 29 -21.54 33.33 25.71
N ASP A 30 -21.82 32.55 24.66
CA ASP A 30 -22.92 31.59 24.59
C ASP A 30 -22.82 30.52 25.70
N MET A 31 -21.62 30.00 25.97
CA MET A 31 -21.39 29.02 27.03
C MET A 31 -21.53 29.61 28.43
N ILE A 32 -21.08 30.85 28.61
CA ILE A 32 -21.23 31.59 29.88
C ILE A 32 -22.71 31.78 30.18
N TRP A 33 -23.50 32.11 29.14
CA TRP A 33 -24.93 32.29 29.31
C TRP A 33 -25.68 31.00 29.63
N GLN A 34 -25.33 29.93 28.92
CA GLN A 34 -25.99 28.64 29.05
C GLN A 34 -25.71 27.96 30.41
N THR A 35 -24.54 28.22 31.00
CA THR A 35 -24.13 27.65 32.29
C THR A 35 -24.55 28.48 33.50
N GLY A 36 -25.14 29.66 33.30
CA GLY A 36 -25.60 30.53 34.38
C GLY A 36 -24.48 31.08 35.27
N MET A 37 -23.25 31.12 34.73
CA MET A 37 -22.08 31.61 35.46
C MET A 37 -22.28 33.09 35.85
N PRO A 38 -21.87 33.50 37.06
CA PRO A 38 -22.06 34.87 37.53
C PRO A 38 -21.21 35.84 36.68
N TYR A 39 -21.84 36.44 35.67
CA TYR A 39 -21.25 37.49 34.84
C TYR A 39 -21.50 38.84 35.51
N HIS A 40 -20.45 39.43 36.09
CA HIS A 40 -20.55 40.75 36.70
C HIS A 40 -20.16 41.83 35.69
N ASP A 41 -21.18 42.49 35.16
CA ASP A 41 -21.10 43.39 34.00
C ASP A 41 -20.47 44.77 34.26
N LYS A 42 -19.66 44.91 35.33
CA LYS A 42 -19.27 46.24 35.84
C LYS A 42 -17.92 46.28 36.52
N VAL A 43 -16.82 46.16 35.78
CA VAL A 43 -15.61 47.01 35.87
C VAL A 43 -14.80 46.75 34.60
N ASP A 44 -14.27 47.80 33.97
CA ASP A 44 -13.29 47.72 32.87
C ASP A 44 -12.04 46.95 33.37
N GLY A 45 -12.00 45.64 33.17
CA GLY A 45 -11.00 44.75 33.76
C GLY A 45 -11.22 43.28 33.38
N PHE A 46 -10.17 42.47 33.46
CA PHE A 46 -10.20 41.05 33.12
C PHE A 46 -11.04 40.27 34.16
N VAL A 47 -12.07 39.57 33.71
CA VAL A 47 -12.91 38.71 34.56
C VAL A 47 -12.17 37.38 34.78
N ILE A 48 -11.72 37.13 36.00
CA ILE A 48 -11.22 35.80 36.38
C ILE A 48 -12.45 34.96 36.74
N LEU A 49 -12.89 34.14 35.80
CA LEU A 49 -13.89 33.10 36.04
C LEU A 49 -13.25 32.05 36.96
N ASP A 50 -13.48 32.18 38.26
CA ASP A 50 -13.12 31.17 39.25
C ASP A 50 -14.07 29.98 39.05
N HIS A 51 -13.70 29.10 38.12
CA HIS A 51 -14.52 27.95 37.79
C HIS A 51 -14.46 26.98 38.96
N VAL A 52 -15.43 27.07 39.87
CA VAL A 52 -15.68 26.03 40.87
C VAL A 52 -16.17 24.81 40.09
N ILE A 53 -15.23 23.92 39.80
CA ILE A 53 -15.55 22.62 39.18
C ILE A 53 -16.09 21.76 40.32
N ASP A 54 -17.42 21.62 40.38
CA ASP A 54 -18.06 20.64 41.26
C ASP A 54 -17.71 19.24 40.74
N PHE A 55 -16.72 18.60 41.35
CA PHE A 55 -16.39 17.22 41.08
C PHE A 55 -17.45 16.32 41.73
N ARG A 56 -18.54 16.06 41.01
CA ARG A 56 -19.44 14.96 41.32
C ARG A 56 -18.81 13.66 40.79
N GLU A 57 -18.64 12.68 41.66
CA GLU A 57 -18.32 11.31 41.23
C GLU A 57 -19.48 10.77 40.39
N VAL A 58 -19.19 10.41 39.14
CA VAL A 58 -20.14 9.82 38.20
C VAL A 58 -20.03 8.30 38.33
N PRO A 59 -21.11 7.58 38.71
CA PRO A 59 -21.10 6.12 38.77
C PRO A 59 -20.79 5.51 37.40
N ASP A 60 -20.13 4.34 37.39
CA ASP A 60 -19.73 3.65 36.16
C ASP A 60 -20.94 3.31 35.26
N GLU A 61 -22.10 3.09 35.87
CA GLU A 61 -23.36 2.82 35.18
C GLU A 61 -23.85 4.03 34.38
N GLU A 62 -23.50 5.25 34.78
CA GLU A 62 -23.88 6.51 34.12
C GLU A 62 -22.86 6.91 33.03
N LEU A 63 -21.62 6.41 33.06
CA LEU A 63 -20.54 6.82 32.15
C LEU A 63 -20.83 6.52 30.67
N PHE A 64 -21.66 5.51 30.40
CA PHE A 64 -21.98 5.06 29.04
C PHE A 64 -23.48 5.12 28.74
N ASP A 65 -24.28 5.71 29.62
CA ASP A 65 -25.71 5.85 29.39
C ASP A 65 -25.97 7.09 28.48
N PRO A 66 -26.49 6.89 27.27
CA PRO A 66 -26.79 7.98 26.33
C PRO A 66 -27.83 8.97 26.87
N THR A 67 -28.59 8.57 27.89
CA THR A 67 -29.57 9.45 28.56
C THR A 67 -28.87 10.55 29.34
N PHE A 68 -27.70 10.26 29.93
CA PHE A 68 -26.90 11.21 30.70
C PHE A 68 -25.82 11.89 29.84
N TYR A 69 -25.22 11.14 28.92
CA TYR A 69 -24.21 11.63 27.99
C TYR A 69 -24.59 11.29 26.54
N PRO A 70 -25.57 11.99 25.96
CA PRO A 70 -25.98 11.74 24.59
C PRO A 70 -24.86 12.10 23.63
N PHE A 71 -24.72 11.31 22.56
CA PHE A 71 -23.78 11.62 21.49
C PHE A 71 -24.04 13.02 20.93
N THR A 72 -22.99 13.81 20.90
CA THR A 72 -23.01 15.10 20.24
C THR A 72 -22.98 14.91 18.72
N GLN A 73 -23.37 15.96 17.98
CA GLN A 73 -23.25 15.95 16.51
C GLN A 73 -21.80 15.81 16.05
N THR A 74 -20.84 16.22 16.88
CA THR A 74 -19.42 16.01 16.62
C THR A 74 -19.07 14.54 16.75
N ASP A 75 -19.48 13.88 17.84
CA ASP A 75 -19.20 12.44 18.06
C ASP A 75 -19.77 11.57 16.93
N LEU A 76 -20.99 11.90 16.46
CA LEU A 76 -21.60 11.19 15.34
C LEU A 76 -20.83 11.37 14.04
N ARG A 77 -20.29 12.57 13.79
CA ARG A 77 -19.47 12.84 12.60
C ARG A 77 -18.12 12.14 12.68
N GLU A 78 -17.52 12.08 13.87
CA GLU A 78 -16.28 11.34 14.10
C GLU A 78 -16.48 9.84 13.88
N LEU A 79 -17.59 9.28 14.37
CA LEU A 79 -17.98 7.89 14.10
C LEU A 79 -18.15 7.61 12.60
N GLU A 80 -18.86 8.47 11.88
CA GLU A 80 -19.02 8.33 10.42
C GLU A 80 -17.67 8.37 9.68
N ALA A 81 -16.76 9.26 10.10
CA ALA A 81 -15.41 9.31 9.53
C ALA A 81 -14.60 8.04 9.82
N CYS A 82 -14.75 7.45 11.02
CA CYS A 82 -14.15 6.17 11.35
C CYS A 82 -14.68 5.04 10.46
N ASP A 83 -15.98 4.99 10.20
CA ASP A 83 -16.58 3.98 9.32
C ASP A 83 -16.05 4.08 7.89
N GLN A 84 -15.96 5.30 7.34
CA GLN A 84 -15.38 5.54 6.02
C GLN A 84 -13.91 5.13 5.94
N MET A 85 -13.13 5.42 7.00
CA MET A 85 -11.73 5.00 7.06
C MET A 85 -11.60 3.48 7.12
N ASN A 86 -12.45 2.81 7.91
CA ASN A 86 -12.44 1.35 8.02
C ASN A 86 -12.78 0.68 6.68
N GLU A 87 -13.73 1.22 5.93
CA GLU A 87 -14.07 0.74 4.58
C GLU A 87 -12.87 0.85 3.63
N LEU A 88 -12.21 2.01 3.60
CA LEU A 88 -11.01 2.23 2.77
C LEU A 88 -9.87 1.28 3.15
N LEU A 89 -9.65 1.05 4.44
CA LEU A 89 -8.62 0.13 4.91
C LEU A 89 -8.92 -1.32 4.51
N ALA A 90 -10.19 -1.72 4.54
CA ALA A 90 -10.61 -3.05 4.08
C ALA A 90 -10.38 -3.23 2.56
N GLU A 91 -10.65 -2.20 1.75
CA GLU A 91 -10.34 -2.22 0.32
C GLU A 91 -8.83 -2.33 0.06
N LEU A 92 -8.03 -1.61 0.84
CA LEU A 92 -6.57 -1.65 0.72
C LEU A 92 -5.99 -3.02 1.06
N GLU A 93 -6.52 -3.70 2.09
CA GLU A 93 -6.12 -5.08 2.42
C GLU A 93 -6.38 -6.06 1.25
N ILE A 94 -7.50 -5.88 0.53
CA ILE A 94 -7.80 -6.69 -0.65
C ILE A 94 -6.79 -6.42 -1.77
N LEU A 95 -6.43 -5.15 -2.00
CA LEU A 95 -5.45 -4.78 -3.03
C LEU A 95 -4.05 -5.33 -2.72
N ASP A 96 -3.61 -5.26 -1.46
CA ASP A 96 -2.34 -5.83 -1.01
C ASP A 96 -2.30 -7.35 -1.25
N MET A 97 -3.40 -8.05 -0.96
CA MET A 97 -3.52 -9.48 -1.26
C MET A 97 -3.46 -9.77 -2.77
N GLN A 98 -4.07 -8.92 -3.61
CA GLN A 98 -3.98 -9.05 -5.06
C GLN A 98 -2.56 -8.83 -5.57
N GLU A 99 -1.85 -7.83 -5.05
CA GLU A 99 -0.45 -7.58 -5.38
C GLU A 99 0.44 -8.76 -5.00
N GLU A 100 0.25 -9.31 -3.79
CA GLU A 100 1.00 -10.47 -3.33
C GLU A 100 0.76 -11.68 -4.25
N LEU A 101 -0.49 -11.91 -4.65
CA LEU A 101 -0.84 -12.98 -5.58
C LEU A 101 -0.20 -12.78 -6.95
N HIS A 102 -0.21 -11.55 -7.47
CA HIS A 102 0.45 -11.20 -8.72
C HIS A 102 1.95 -11.47 -8.65
N ARG A 103 2.61 -11.08 -7.54
CA ARG A 103 4.03 -11.34 -7.32
C ARG A 103 4.32 -12.84 -7.31
N LYS A 104 3.56 -13.63 -6.54
CA LYS A 104 3.71 -15.10 -6.49
C LYS A 104 3.52 -15.75 -7.86
N MET A 105 2.53 -15.29 -8.63
CA MET A 105 2.30 -15.77 -9.99
C MET A 105 3.50 -15.45 -10.90
N GLN A 106 4.03 -14.24 -10.83
CA GLN A 106 5.20 -13.83 -11.61
C GLN A 106 6.44 -14.66 -11.24
N GLU A 107 6.72 -14.82 -9.94
CA GLU A 107 7.79 -15.68 -9.44
C GLU A 107 7.65 -17.11 -9.99
N LYS A 108 6.43 -17.66 -9.99
CA LYS A 108 6.18 -19.01 -10.51
C LYS A 108 6.37 -19.12 -12.03
N CYS A 109 5.98 -18.11 -12.78
CA CYS A 109 6.25 -18.06 -14.23
C CYS A 109 7.75 -18.05 -14.52
N ILE A 110 8.52 -17.25 -13.78
CA ILE A 110 9.99 -17.21 -13.90
C ILE A 110 10.58 -18.58 -13.57
N GLU A 111 10.18 -19.20 -12.46
CA GLU A 111 10.65 -20.54 -12.07
C GLU A 111 10.37 -21.60 -13.16
N LEU A 112 9.18 -21.54 -13.78
CA LEU A 112 8.83 -22.46 -14.88
C LEU A 112 9.62 -22.17 -16.16
N GLU A 113 9.91 -20.91 -16.46
CA GLU A 113 10.80 -20.55 -17.55
C GLU A 113 12.22 -21.06 -17.29
N GLU A 114 12.78 -20.84 -16.11
CA GLU A 114 14.09 -21.36 -15.71
C GLU A 114 14.14 -22.89 -15.82
N TYR A 115 13.10 -23.58 -15.33
CA TYR A 115 12.98 -25.03 -15.45
C TYR A 115 12.99 -25.49 -16.92
N ARG A 116 12.19 -24.82 -17.77
CA ARG A 116 12.18 -25.10 -19.22
C ARG A 116 13.55 -24.88 -19.85
N HIS A 117 14.20 -23.76 -19.56
CA HIS A 117 15.54 -23.45 -20.09
C HIS A 117 16.60 -24.45 -19.60
N SER A 118 16.40 -25.07 -18.43
CA SER A 118 17.30 -26.12 -17.92
C SER A 118 17.12 -27.48 -18.64
N GLU A 119 15.87 -27.83 -19.00
CA GLU A 119 15.56 -29.09 -19.68
C GLU A 119 15.75 -29.03 -21.20
N GLU A 120 15.54 -27.87 -21.80
CA GLU A 120 15.65 -27.65 -23.24
C GLU A 120 17.01 -28.07 -23.85
N PRO A 121 18.19 -27.78 -23.25
CA PRO A 121 19.46 -28.30 -23.72
C PRO A 121 19.58 -29.82 -23.57
N MET A 122 18.98 -30.43 -22.54
CA MET A 122 18.95 -31.88 -22.36
C MET A 122 18.09 -32.54 -23.45
N ILE A 123 16.88 -32.02 -23.69
CA ILE A 123 15.95 -32.50 -24.72
C ILE A 123 16.56 -32.32 -26.11
N GLN A 124 17.14 -31.15 -26.41
CA GLN A 124 17.86 -30.92 -27.68
C GLN A 124 19.04 -31.88 -27.85
N ASN A 125 19.79 -32.18 -26.78
CA ASN A 125 20.88 -33.15 -26.84
C ASN A 125 20.39 -34.57 -27.10
N ILE A 126 19.25 -34.98 -26.53
CA ILE A 126 18.63 -36.29 -26.79
C ILE A 126 18.18 -36.38 -28.25
N LEU A 127 17.50 -35.35 -28.77
CA LEU A 127 17.05 -35.30 -30.17
C LEU A 127 18.22 -35.32 -31.16
N LYS A 128 19.29 -34.54 -30.91
CA LYS A 128 20.49 -34.48 -31.77
C LYS A 128 21.33 -35.77 -31.72
N ARG A 129 21.29 -36.55 -30.63
CA ARG A 129 22.02 -37.83 -30.54
C ARG A 129 21.47 -38.89 -31.51
N ASN A 130 20.17 -38.88 -31.75
CA ASN A 130 19.53 -39.81 -32.69
C ASN A 130 19.86 -39.44 -34.14
N THR A 131 19.85 -38.14 -34.46
CA THR A 131 20.16 -37.68 -35.83
C THR A 131 21.61 -37.92 -36.21
N LYS A 132 22.59 -37.71 -35.34
CA LYS A 132 24.02 -37.95 -35.69
C LYS A 132 24.32 -39.40 -36.08
N LYS A 133 23.74 -40.38 -35.39
CA LYS A 133 23.91 -41.81 -35.72
C LYS A 133 23.19 -42.20 -37.01
N GLU A 134 22.00 -41.66 -37.26
CA GLU A 134 21.29 -41.90 -38.52
C GLU A 134 21.96 -41.20 -39.71
N GLN A 135 22.45 -39.98 -39.51
CA GLN A 135 23.12 -39.17 -40.51
C GLN A 135 24.48 -39.77 -40.88
N SER A 136 25.25 -40.29 -39.92
CA SER A 136 26.48 -41.04 -40.19
C SER A 136 26.21 -42.35 -40.94
N LYS A 137 25.11 -43.05 -40.61
CA LYS A 137 24.68 -44.26 -41.35
C LYS A 137 24.23 -43.93 -42.77
N TYR A 138 23.52 -42.82 -42.96
CA TYR A 138 23.08 -42.34 -44.26
C TYR A 138 24.27 -41.90 -45.14
N GLU A 139 25.21 -41.15 -44.58
CA GLU A 139 26.46 -40.76 -45.26
C GLU A 139 27.32 -41.96 -45.60
N ALA A 140 27.48 -42.94 -44.69
CA ALA A 140 28.17 -44.18 -44.97
C ALA A 140 27.49 -44.99 -46.09
N LYS A 141 26.14 -45.05 -46.10
CA LYS A 141 25.38 -45.72 -47.16
C LYS A 141 25.53 -44.99 -48.50
N LYS A 142 25.53 -43.66 -48.51
CA LYS A 142 25.74 -42.84 -49.70
C LYS A 142 27.18 -42.95 -50.25
N ALA A 143 28.18 -42.94 -49.38
CA ALA A 143 29.58 -43.14 -49.76
C ALA A 143 29.81 -44.53 -50.36
N ASN A 144 29.18 -45.57 -49.80
CA ASN A 144 29.27 -46.94 -50.34
C ASN A 144 28.41 -47.17 -51.59
N GLN A 145 27.42 -46.32 -51.89
CA GLN A 145 26.63 -46.41 -53.11
C GLN A 145 27.33 -45.82 -54.35
N ASN A 146 28.45 -45.09 -54.19
CA ASN A 146 29.10 -44.39 -55.30
C ASN A 146 30.13 -45.20 -56.11
N ILE A 147 30.20 -46.54 -55.96
CA ILE A 147 31.18 -47.35 -56.72
C ILE A 147 30.68 -47.73 -58.12
N ASN A 148 29.41 -47.50 -58.48
CA ASN A 148 28.94 -47.76 -59.85
C ASN A 148 27.80 -46.83 -60.28
N PHE A 149 28.15 -45.64 -60.78
CA PHE A 149 27.24 -44.88 -61.65
C PHE A 149 27.91 -44.66 -63.00
N LYS A 150 27.56 -45.50 -63.98
CA LYS A 150 27.74 -45.17 -65.40
C LYS A 150 27.00 -43.86 -65.65
N LEU A 151 27.70 -42.84 -66.12
CA LEU A 151 27.10 -41.59 -66.57
C LEU A 151 26.03 -41.89 -67.63
N GLN A 152 24.75 -41.66 -67.31
CA GLN A 152 23.75 -41.40 -68.32
C GLN A 152 23.43 -39.91 -68.31
N HIS A 153 23.90 -39.22 -69.34
CA HIS A 153 23.47 -37.88 -69.66
C HIS A 153 22.01 -37.91 -70.12
N HIS A 154 21.10 -37.41 -69.29
CA HIS A 154 19.78 -37.00 -69.76
C HIS A 154 19.53 -35.54 -69.40
N ALA A 155 18.96 -34.86 -70.38
CA ALA A 155 18.96 -33.42 -70.57
C ALA A 155 17.75 -32.74 -69.92
N LYS A 156 17.91 -31.44 -69.63
CA LYS A 156 16.90 -30.36 -69.55
C LYS A 156 15.88 -30.37 -68.36
N SER A 157 16.08 -29.41 -67.44
CA SER A 157 15.19 -28.38 -66.81
C SER A 157 13.64 -28.53 -66.86
N PRO A 158 12.79 -27.86 -66.00
CA PRO A 158 13.09 -26.71 -65.13
C PRO A 158 12.39 -26.59 -63.75
N ARG A 159 13.00 -25.73 -62.91
CA ARG A 159 12.45 -24.80 -61.91
C ARG A 159 10.97 -24.94 -61.48
N PHE A 160 10.76 -25.25 -60.20
CA PHE A 160 9.57 -24.82 -59.44
C PHE A 160 10.02 -24.09 -58.17
N SER A 161 10.25 -22.79 -58.29
CA SER A 161 10.33 -21.87 -57.15
C SER A 161 8.92 -21.70 -56.58
N ARG A 162 8.60 -22.36 -55.46
CA ARG A 162 7.40 -22.01 -54.69
C ARG A 162 7.68 -20.73 -53.92
N GLN A 163 7.17 -19.61 -54.41
CA GLN A 163 7.10 -18.36 -53.65
C GLN A 163 6.07 -18.54 -52.52
N LEU A 164 6.54 -18.61 -51.29
CA LEU A 164 5.70 -18.49 -50.10
C LEU A 164 5.18 -17.04 -50.02
N HIS A 165 3.90 -16.85 -50.31
CA HIS A 165 3.22 -15.59 -50.00
C HIS A 165 2.96 -15.56 -48.49
N GLN A 166 3.57 -14.60 -47.78
CA GLN A 166 3.16 -14.23 -46.43
C GLN A 166 2.24 -13.00 -46.51
N PRO A 167 1.10 -12.96 -45.79
CA PRO A 167 0.29 -11.76 -45.71
C PRO A 167 0.96 -10.73 -44.79
N ARG A 168 1.05 -9.48 -45.25
CA ARG A 168 1.38 -8.34 -44.38
C ARG A 168 0.14 -8.00 -43.55
N SER A 169 0.27 -8.06 -42.22
CA SER A 169 -0.70 -7.46 -41.30
C SER A 169 -0.53 -5.94 -41.34
N SER A 170 -1.62 -5.21 -41.57
CA SER A 170 -1.69 -3.77 -41.34
C SER A 170 -2.63 -3.51 -40.17
N TYR A 171 -2.09 -3.04 -39.05
CA TYR A 171 -2.71 -2.08 -38.14
C TYR A 171 -1.60 -1.23 -37.54
#